data_AF-Q6T248-F1
#
_entry.id   AF-Q6T248-F1
#
_cell.length_a   1.000
_cell.length_b   1.000
_cell.length_c   1.000
_cell.angle_alpha   90.00
_cell.angle_beta   90.00
_cell.angle_gamma   90.00
#
_symmetry.space_group_name_H-M   'P 1'
#
loop_
_entity.id
_entity.type
_entity.pdbx_description
1 polymer ?
#
loop_
_entity_poly.entity_id
_entity_poly.type
_entity_poly.pdbx_seq_one_letter_code
_entity_poly.pdbx_strand_id
1 'polypeptide(L)' 'DGSMLLFPTVEPNFSANNGIDDSVNNLIPFMQKHNTISAADLVQFAGAVALSNCPVSSLSMPRFVRDSRF' A
#
# COMPACT_ATOMS: atom_id res chain seq x y z
N ASP A 1 -3.18 7.95 2.23
CA ASP A 1 -2.41 8.88 1.35
C ASP A 1 -1.16 8.20 0.76
N GLY A 2 -0.66 7.13 1.37
CA GLY A 2 0.48 6.38 0.82
C GLY A 2 1.81 7.06 1.13
N SER A 3 1.84 7.93 2.15
CA SER A 3 3.00 8.68 2.58
C SER A 3 4.19 7.79 2.95
N MET A 4 3.93 6.58 3.46
CA MET A 4 4.94 5.53 3.71
C MET A 4 5.75 5.15 2.46
N LEU A 5 5.14 5.19 1.27
CA LEU A 5 5.83 4.90 -0.01
C LEU A 5 6.44 6.17 -0.64
N LEU A 6 5.88 7.34 -0.34
CA LEU A 6 6.35 8.63 -0.87
C LEU A 6 7.50 9.22 -0.05
N PHE A 7 7.58 8.91 1.25
CA PHE A 7 8.59 9.37 2.20
C PHE A 7 9.23 8.17 2.94
N PRO A 8 9.98 7.30 2.22
CA PRO A 8 10.50 6.05 2.78
C PRO A 8 11.54 6.24 3.89
N THR A 9 12.05 7.45 4.10
CA THR A 9 13.10 7.76 5.09
C THR A 9 12.59 8.50 6.33
N VAL A 10 11.31 8.88 6.37
CA VAL A 10 10.74 9.66 7.48
C VAL A 10 9.92 8.73 8.37
N GLU A 11 8.80 8.24 7.84
CA GLU A 11 7.82 7.50 8.62
C GLU A 11 8.26 6.06 8.97
N PRO A 12 8.96 5.32 8.08
CA PRO A 12 9.47 3.99 8.42
C PRO A 12 10.59 4.00 9.48
N ASN A 13 11.27 5.14 9.68
CA ASN A 13 12.34 5.28 10.66
C ASN A 13 11.86 5.63 12.07
N PHE A 14 10.55 5.80 12.28
CA PHE A 14 10.01 5.96 13.63
C PHE A 14 10.06 4.64 14.39
N SER A 15 10.39 4.69 15.68
CA SER A 15 10.52 3.50 16.53
C SER A 15 9.25 2.63 16.57
N ALA A 16 8.08 3.23 16.34
CA ALA A 16 6.79 2.53 16.27
C ALA A 16 6.55 1.79 14.94
N ASN A 17 7.28 2.14 13.87
CA ASN A 17 7.14 1.58 12.52
C ASN A 17 8.30 0.65 12.15
N ASN A 18 9.09 0.22 13.14
CA ASN A 18 10.22 -0.67 12.92
C ASN A 18 9.77 -1.97 12.24
N GLY A 19 10.34 -2.29 11.07
CA GLY A 19 9.97 -3.45 10.24
C GLY A 19 8.92 -3.18 9.14
N ILE A 20 8.38 -1.96 9.03
CA ILE A 20 7.49 -1.59 7.91
C ILE A 20 8.28 -1.27 6.63
N ASP A 21 9.56 -0.95 6.76
CA ASP A 21 10.51 -0.73 5.67
C ASP A 21 10.57 -1.89 4.68
N ASP A 22 10.50 -3.14 5.14
CA ASP A 22 10.44 -4.32 4.27
C ASP A 22 9.22 -4.31 3.33
N SER A 23 8.05 -3.95 3.86
CA SER A 23 6.82 -3.87 3.07
C SER A 23 6.84 -2.68 2.10
N VAL A 24 7.42 -1.56 2.54
CA VAL A 24 7.62 -0.36 1.70
C VAL A 24 8.54 -0.68 0.52
N ASN A 25 9.69 -1.30 0.78
CA ASN A 25 10.68 -1.66 -0.24
C ASN A 25 10.11 -2.65 -1.27
N ASN A 26 9.24 -3.56 -0.86
CA ASN A 26 8.56 -4.48 -1.78
C ASN A 26 7.51 -3.79 -2.66
N LEU A 27 6.86 -2.72 -2.19
CA LEU A 27 5.79 -2.02 -2.92
C LEU A 27 6.30 -0.89 -3.83
N ILE A 28 7.45 -0.28 -3.52
CA ILE A 28 8.10 0.75 -4.36
C ILE A 28 8.25 0.33 -5.84
N PRO A 29 8.77 -0.86 -6.20
CA PRO A 29 8.92 -1.24 -7.60
C PRO A 29 7.57 -1.42 -8.32
N PHE A 30 6.50 -1.80 -7.60
CA PHE A 30 5.16 -1.85 -8.17
C PHE A 30 4.57 -0.47 -8.38
N MET A 31 4.85 0.49 -7.51
CA MET A 31 4.49 1.89 -7.71
C MET A 31 5.18 2.48 -8.95
N GLN A 32 6.45 2.17 -9.16
CA GLN A 32 7.20 2.61 -10.34
C GLN A 32 6.69 1.95 -11.63
N LYS A 33 6.30 0.67 -11.57
CA LYS A 33 5.75 -0.07 -12.71
C LYS A 33 4.31 0.32 -13.05
N HIS A 34 3.50 0.65 -12.05
CA HIS A 34 2.08 1.00 -12.17
C HIS A 34 1.85 2.48 -11.82
N ASN A 35 2.48 3.38 -12.57
CA ASN A 35 2.47 4.83 -12.35
C ASN A 35 1.10 5.52 -12.55
N THR A 36 0.09 4.79 -13.04
CA THR A 36 -1.29 5.28 -13.17
C THR A 36 -2.10 5.14 -11.88
N ILE A 37 -1.58 4.43 -10.89
CA ILE A 37 -2.23 4.16 -9.60
C ILE A 37 -1.53 4.98 -8.52
N SER A 38 -2.31 5.67 -7.70
CA SER A 38 -1.76 6.44 -6.58
C SER A 38 -1.12 5.53 -5.53
N ALA A 39 -0.11 6.03 -4.81
CA ALA A 39 0.53 5.27 -3.72
C ALA A 39 -0.49 4.80 -2.66
N ALA A 40 -1.52 5.62 -2.39
CA ALA A 40 -2.60 5.29 -1.47
C ALA A 40 -3.42 4.08 -1.94
N ASP A 41 -3.82 4.07 -3.21
CA ASP A 41 -4.64 2.99 -3.78
C ASP A 41 -3.83 1.70 -3.93
N LEU A 42 -2.54 1.80 -4.24
CA LEU A 42 -1.63 0.66 -4.31
C LEU A 42 -1.52 -0.05 -2.97
N VAL A 43 -1.32 0.69 -1.87
CA VAL A 43 -1.23 0.11 -0.51
C VAL A 43 -2.53 -0.58 -0.13
N GLN A 44 -3.69 0.05 -0.37
CA GLN A 44 -4.99 -0.54 -0.05
C GLN A 44 -5.30 -1.78 -0.90
N PHE A 45 -4.92 -1.75 -2.19
CA PHE A 45 -5.09 -2.89 -3.06
C PHE A 45 -4.18 -4.06 -2.67
N ALA A 46 -2.90 -3.80 -2.36
CA ALA A 46 -1.97 -4.82 -1.89
C ALA A 46 -2.45 -5.49 -0.60
N GLY A 47 -2.99 -4.72 0.35
CA GLY A 47 -3.58 -5.25 1.58
C GLY A 47 -4.82 -6.13 1.32
N ALA A 48 -5.70 -5.72 0.41
CA ALA A 48 -6.87 -6.52 0.03
C ALA A 48 -6.47 -7.84 -0.65
N VAL A 49 -5.46 -7.82 -1.53
CA VAL A 49 -4.93 -9.03 -2.19
C VAL A 49 -4.27 -9.96 -1.17
N ALA A 50 -3.43 -9.42 -0.28
CA ALA A 50 -2.75 -10.20 0.75
C ALA A 50 -3.76 -10.92 1.65
N LEU A 51 -4.82 -10.23 2.08
CA LEU A 51 -5.88 -10.82 2.89
C LEU A 51 -6.69 -11.86 2.12
N SER A 52 -7.00 -11.63 0.84
CA SER A 52 -7.76 -12.59 0.02
C SER A 52 -7.06 -13.94 -0.18
N ASN A 53 -5.74 -13.99 0.01
CA ASN A 53 -4.96 -15.23 -0.04
C ASN A 53 -4.98 -16.00 1.30
N CYS A 54 -5.58 -15.47 2.36
CA CYS A 54 -5.74 -16.16 3.63
C CYS A 54 -7.06 -16.99 3.66
N PRO A 55 -7.03 -18.28 4.07
CA PRO A 55 -8.19 -19.18 3.95
C PRO A 55 -9.49 -18.75 4.68
N VAL A 56 -9.39 -17.85 5.66
CA VAL A 56 -10.49 -17.39 6.52
C VAL A 56 -10.92 -15.94 6.25
N SER A 57 -10.42 -15.30 5.19
CA SER A 57 -10.76 -13.92 4.87
C SER A 57 -12.13 -13.84 4.18
N SER A 58 -13.22 -13.93 4.94
CA SER A 58 -14.58 -13.79 4.41
C SER A 58 -14.98 -12.35 4.02
N LEU A 59 -14.05 -11.49 3.59
CA LEU A 59 -14.38 -10.13 3.20
C LEU A 59 -13.70 -9.79 1.87
N SER A 60 -14.50 -9.71 0.80
CA SER A 60 -14.17 -8.84 -0.32
C SER A 60 -14.10 -7.42 0.24
N MET A 61 -12.91 -6.97 0.61
CA MET A 61 -12.70 -5.64 1.16
C MET A 61 -13.04 -4.63 0.04
N PRO A 62 -13.98 -3.70 0.25
CA PRO A 62 -14.39 -2.78 -0.80
C PRO A 62 -13.19 -1.92 -1.21
N ARG A 63 -12.74 -2.10 -2.46
CA ARG A 63 -11.69 -1.29 -3.07
C ARG A 63 -12.30 0.02 -3.53
N PHE A 64 -11.95 1.11 -2.87
CA PHE A 64 -12.39 2.45 -3.26
C PHE A 64 -11.22 3.20 -3.89
N VAL A 65 -11.16 3.25 -5.23
CA VAL A 65 -10.21 4.12 -5.95
C VAL A 65 -10.86 5.50 -6.03
N ARG A 66 -10.18 6.54 -5.55
CA ARG A 66 -10.64 7.91 -5.83
C ARG A 66 -10.40 8.19 -7.31
N ASP A 67 -11.47 8.31 -8.10
CA ASP A 67 -11.40 8.81 -9.48
C ASP A 67 -10.76 10.21 -9.42
N SER A 68 -9.62 10.38 -10.09
CA SER A 68 -8.82 11.61 -10.14
C SER A 68 -9.49 12.73 -10.95
N ARG A 69 -10.82 12.82 -10.93
CA ARG A 69 -11.61 13.91 -11.51
C ARG A 69 -12.15 14.81 -10.40
N PHE A 70 -11.29 15.71 -9.93
CA PHE A 70 -11.67 17.04 -9.49
C PHE A 70 -10.51 18.01 -9.69
#